data_AF-A0AAQ3SWV0-F1
#
_entry.id   AF-A0AAQ3SWV0-F1
#
_cell.length_a   1.000
_cell.length_b   1.000
_cell.length_c   1.000
_cell.angle_alpha   90.00
_cell.angle_beta   90.00
_cell.angle_gamma   90.00
#
_symmetry.space_group_name_H-M   'P 1'
#
loop_
_entity.id
_entity.type
_entity.pdbx_description
1 polymer ?
#
loop_
_entity_poly.entity_id
_entity_poly.type
_entity_poly.pdbx_seq_one_letter_code
_entity_poly.pdbx_strand_id
1 'polypeptide(L)'
;MMSLRVVSNGIAIQEHAAKIYTRVMFEKFDEIVSQSASYVVHEKEKGKSYLASHIRRNCRERWSQVEFEVTIRPEGGTLICECRLLEHMGMTCCHAVKVMIHLGMQEIPPGNIVKHWTVDARDILPDCQIQRKNDRAAEDSISFKQSELFIRGMEVAEKGSSSYEAFEIVMSRFSQLEQELLELGAVDDVSGSEQSSLSAAQGSDVQGMSAAGL
;
A
#
# COMPACT_ATOMS: atom_id res chain seq x y z
N MET A 1 -27.21 16.04 -1.15
CA MET A 1 -26.41 17.23 -0.78
C MET A 1 -25.19 16.74 -0.03
N MET A 2 -24.01 16.77 -0.65
CA MET A 2 -22.76 16.38 0.01
C MET A 2 -22.37 17.46 1.01
N SER A 3 -22.26 17.09 2.28
CA SER A 3 -21.77 17.97 3.35
C SER A 3 -20.28 18.23 3.11
N LEU A 4 -19.97 19.44 2.63
CA LEU A 4 -18.60 19.93 2.51
C LEU A 4 -17.99 19.96 3.92
N ARG A 5 -17.01 19.08 4.20
CA ARG A 5 -16.29 19.09 5.48
C ARG A 5 -15.25 20.20 5.41
N VAL A 6 -15.55 21.34 6.02
CA VAL A 6 -14.56 22.40 6.23
C VAL A 6 -13.61 21.92 7.32
N VAL A 7 -12.45 21.38 6.92
CA VAL A 7 -11.28 21.22 7.81
C VAL A 7 -10.35 22.39 7.51
N SER A 8 -10.63 23.54 8.10
CA SER A 8 -9.80 24.74 7.95
C SER A 8 -8.68 24.72 9.00
N ASN A 9 -7.65 23.89 8.77
CA ASN A 9 -6.39 23.94 9.52
C ASN A 9 -5.35 24.87 8.85
N GLY A 10 -5.69 25.52 7.73
CA GLY A 10 -4.83 26.50 7.05
C GLY A 10 -3.63 25.90 6.32
N ILE A 11 -3.53 24.57 6.23
CA ILE A 11 -2.48 23.85 5.50
C ILE A 11 -3.06 23.38 4.16
N ALA A 12 -2.65 24.02 3.06
CA ALA A 12 -3.22 23.78 1.74
C ALA A 12 -3.11 22.31 1.27
N ILE A 13 -1.97 21.64 1.50
CA ILE A 13 -1.83 20.22 1.15
C ILE A 13 -2.79 19.30 1.91
N GLN A 14 -3.17 19.67 3.14
CA GLN A 14 -4.14 18.92 3.95
C GLN A 14 -5.55 19.13 3.40
N GLU A 15 -5.88 20.33 2.95
CA GLU A 15 -7.13 20.62 2.26
C GLU A 15 -7.22 19.89 0.91
N HIS A 16 -6.10 19.76 0.19
CA HIS A 16 -6.03 18.94 -1.01
C HIS A 16 -6.26 17.46 -0.68
N ALA A 17 -5.57 16.94 0.35
CA ALA A 17 -5.74 15.57 0.83
C ALA A 17 -7.20 15.23 1.16
N ALA A 18 -7.92 16.14 1.83
CA ALA A 18 -9.32 15.98 2.20
C ALA A 18 -10.26 15.81 0.99
N LYS A 19 -9.88 16.34 -0.18
CA LYS A 19 -10.66 16.25 -1.41
C LYS A 19 -10.42 14.94 -2.14
N ILE A 20 -9.17 14.45 -2.14
CA ILE A 20 -8.75 13.31 -2.97
C ILE A 20 -8.80 11.97 -2.24
N TYR A 21 -8.54 11.95 -0.94
CA TYR A 21 -8.44 10.71 -0.17
C TYR A 21 -9.79 10.27 0.39
N THR A 22 -9.94 8.96 0.54
CA THR A 22 -11.05 8.42 1.34
C THR A 22 -10.95 8.94 2.78
N ARG A 23 -12.06 8.92 3.52
CA ARG A 23 -12.08 9.44 4.89
C ARG A 23 -10.98 8.84 5.79
N VAL A 24 -10.82 7.52 5.77
CA VAL A 24 -9.83 6.80 6.58
C VAL A 24 -8.42 7.23 6.18
N MET A 25 -8.16 7.36 4.88
CA MET A 25 -6.85 7.77 4.38
C MET A 25 -6.55 9.24 4.66
N PHE A 26 -7.56 10.11 4.66
CA PHE A 26 -7.41 11.49 5.10
C PHE A 26 -7.05 11.56 6.59
N GLU A 27 -7.72 10.79 7.45
CA GLU A 27 -7.41 10.73 8.89
C GLU A 27 -5.95 10.27 9.11
N LYS A 28 -5.47 9.28 8.35
CA LYS A 28 -4.05 8.88 8.36
C LYS A 28 -3.10 9.95 7.83
N PHE A 29 -3.50 10.67 6.78
CA PHE A 29 -2.69 11.77 6.27
C PHE A 29 -2.58 12.92 7.30
N ASP A 30 -3.63 13.20 8.05
CA ASP A 30 -3.61 14.19 9.13
C ASP A 30 -2.65 13.78 10.26
N GLU A 31 -2.61 12.50 10.63
CA GLU A 31 -1.60 11.97 11.55
C GLU A 31 -0.18 12.21 11.01
N ILE A 32 0.07 11.98 9.72
CA ILE A 32 1.36 12.22 9.06
C ILE A 32 1.74 13.71 9.09
N VAL A 33 0.78 14.61 8.84
CA VAL A 33 0.99 16.07 8.95
C VAL A 33 1.36 16.44 10.39
N SER A 34 0.68 15.87 11.39
CA SER A 34 1.02 16.08 12.80
C SER A 34 2.44 15.60 13.14
N GLN A 35 2.81 14.38 12.70
CA GLN A 35 4.17 13.84 12.87
C GLN A 35 5.24 14.73 12.21
N SER A 36 4.92 15.35 11.08
CA SER A 36 5.82 16.24 10.34
C SER A 36 6.25 17.46 11.18
N ALA A 37 5.44 17.88 12.15
CA ALA A 37 5.74 19.01 13.03
C ALA A 37 7.01 18.81 13.87
N SER A 38 7.42 17.56 14.10
CA SER A 38 8.65 17.22 14.83
C SER A 38 9.94 17.39 14.01
N TYR A 39 9.83 17.79 12.74
CA TYR A 39 10.95 17.98 11.83
C TYR A 39 11.09 19.45 11.39
N VAL A 40 12.33 19.85 11.11
CA VAL A 40 12.72 21.11 10.44
C VAL A 40 13.39 20.79 9.13
N VAL A 41 13.29 21.70 8.16
CA VAL A 41 13.84 21.50 6.81
C VAL A 41 15.05 22.39 6.60
N HIS A 42 16.10 21.81 6.05
CA HIS A 42 17.27 22.53 5.56
C HIS A 42 17.39 22.35 4.05
N GLU A 43 17.55 23.43 3.31
CA GLU A 43 17.79 23.38 1.87
C GLU A 43 19.23 22.90 1.61
N LYS A 44 19.38 21.82 0.82
CA LYS A 44 20.70 21.35 0.34
C LYS A 44 20.98 21.93 -1.04
N GLU A 45 20.03 21.76 -1.95
CA GLU A 45 20.10 22.30 -3.31
C GLU A 45 18.72 22.86 -3.67
N LYS A 46 18.65 24.17 -3.88
CA LYS A 46 17.41 24.89 -4.14
C LYS A 46 16.60 24.23 -5.26
N GLY A 47 15.36 23.88 -4.96
CA GLY A 47 14.44 23.28 -5.93
C GLY A 47 14.71 21.80 -6.24
N LYS A 48 15.67 21.14 -5.57
CA LYS A 48 16.05 19.76 -5.89
C LYS A 48 16.21 18.86 -4.68
N SER A 49 16.91 19.29 -3.62
CA SER A 49 17.12 18.44 -2.45
C SER A 49 17.06 19.22 -1.14
N TYR A 50 16.45 18.57 -0.15
CA TYR A 50 16.17 19.11 1.18
C TYR A 50 16.44 18.05 2.23
N LEU A 51 16.83 18.48 3.43
CA LEU A 51 17.11 17.61 4.57
C LEU A 51 16.06 17.85 5.66
N ALA A 52 15.26 16.84 5.96
CA ALA A 52 14.32 16.85 7.07
C ALA A 52 15.01 16.33 8.35
N SER A 53 15.17 17.22 9.32
CA SER A 53 15.92 16.99 10.55
C SER A 53 15.00 16.99 11.76
N HIS A 54 15.04 15.95 12.59
CA HIS A 54 14.23 15.89 13.80
C HIS A 54 14.66 16.98 14.80
N ILE A 55 13.71 17.78 15.33
CA ILE A 55 13.97 18.94 16.20
C ILE A 55 14.73 18.54 17.47
N ARG A 56 14.36 17.40 18.06
CA ARG A 56 15.01 16.85 19.27
C ARG A 56 16.12 15.86 18.95
N ARG A 57 16.93 16.13 17.92
CA ARG A 57 18.04 15.24 17.52
C ARG A 57 18.95 14.86 18.69
N ASN A 58 19.32 15.85 19.52
CA ASN A 58 20.26 15.67 20.63
C ASN A 58 19.69 14.86 21.81
N CYS A 59 18.38 14.61 21.82
CA CYS A 59 17.72 13.82 22.85
C CYS A 59 17.44 12.38 22.39
N ARG A 60 17.77 12.04 21.15
CA ARG A 60 17.58 10.70 20.59
C ARG A 60 18.87 9.90 20.68
N GLU A 61 18.71 8.58 20.74
CA GLU A 61 19.83 7.64 20.81
C GLU A 61 20.71 7.76 19.56
N ARG A 62 22.01 7.53 19.71
CA ARG A 62 23.01 7.77 18.65
C ARG A 62 22.78 6.90 17.40
N TRP A 63 22.09 5.77 17.54
CA TRP A 63 21.72 4.88 16.44
C TRP A 63 20.41 5.27 15.76
N SER A 64 19.64 6.21 16.32
CA SER A 64 18.39 6.67 15.71
C SER A 64 18.68 7.51 14.48
N GLN A 65 18.12 7.12 13.33
CA GLN A 65 18.13 7.99 12.17
C GLN A 65 17.24 9.21 12.44
N VAL A 66 17.84 10.38 12.31
CA VAL A 66 17.29 11.69 12.72
C VAL A 66 17.26 12.69 11.58
N GLU A 67 17.86 12.32 10.45
CA GLU A 67 17.95 13.09 9.21
C GLU A 67 17.42 12.22 8.08
N PHE A 68 16.61 12.85 7.23
CA PHE A 68 16.04 12.20 6.06
C PHE A 68 16.17 13.12 4.85
N GLU A 69 16.91 12.68 3.84
CA GLU A 69 16.99 13.41 2.57
C GLU A 69 15.73 13.23 1.74
N VAL A 70 15.21 14.35 1.24
CA VAL A 70 14.06 14.42 0.35
C VAL A 70 14.50 15.09 -0.94
N THR A 71 14.32 14.40 -2.06
CA THR A 71 14.66 14.88 -3.40
C THR A 71 13.41 15.10 -4.22
N ILE A 72 13.43 16.13 -5.08
CA ILE A 72 12.35 16.43 -6.01
C ILE A 72 12.75 15.87 -7.37
N ARG A 73 11.93 14.98 -7.93
CA ARG A 73 12.11 14.52 -9.31
C ARG A 73 11.85 15.68 -10.28
N PRO A 74 12.73 15.90 -11.27
CA PRO A 74 12.50 16.90 -12.32
C PRO A 74 11.18 16.68 -13.06
N GLU A 75 10.81 15.41 -13.22
CA GLU A 75 9.59 14.99 -13.88
C GLU A 75 8.42 14.96 -12.88
N GLY A 76 7.43 15.83 -13.09
CA GLY A 76 6.20 15.87 -12.31
C GLY A 76 6.32 16.36 -10.88
N GLY A 77 7.52 16.80 -10.45
CA GLY A 77 7.73 17.40 -9.12
C GLY A 77 7.51 16.43 -7.95
N THR A 78 7.67 15.12 -8.19
CA THR A 78 7.43 14.10 -7.16
C THR A 78 8.53 14.14 -6.10
N LEU A 79 8.15 14.20 -4.82
CA LEU A 79 9.09 14.12 -3.72
C LEU A 79 9.40 12.66 -3.40
N ILE A 80 10.68 12.31 -3.41
CA ILE A 80 11.21 11.02 -2.96
C ILE A 80 11.92 11.24 -1.63
N CYS A 81 11.49 10.55 -0.59
CA CYS A 81 12.23 10.52 0.68
C CYS A 81 13.06 9.24 0.76
N GLU A 82 14.28 9.33 1.31
CA GLU A 82 15.14 8.16 1.52
C GLU A 82 14.55 7.10 2.46
N CYS A 83 13.54 7.45 3.29
CA CYS A 83 12.81 6.47 4.09
C CYS A 83 11.96 5.50 3.25
N ARG A 84 11.73 5.82 1.96
CA ARG A 84 10.99 5.03 0.98
C ARG A 84 9.58 4.60 1.38
N LEU A 85 8.96 5.32 2.33
CA LEU A 85 7.63 4.96 2.82
C LEU A 85 6.58 5.01 1.71
N LEU A 86 6.72 5.89 0.73
CA LEU A 86 5.79 5.97 -0.40
C LEU A 86 5.86 4.69 -1.25
N GLU A 87 7.07 4.20 -1.53
CA GLU A 87 7.29 2.98 -2.30
C GLU A 87 6.80 1.72 -1.56
N HIS A 88 6.96 1.69 -0.23
CA HIS A 88 6.55 0.55 0.59
C HIS A 88 5.07 0.57 0.99
N MET A 89 4.50 1.76 1.24
CA MET A 89 3.17 1.93 1.83
C MET A 89 2.15 2.63 0.92
N GLY A 90 2.60 3.17 -0.21
CA GLY A 90 1.76 4.01 -1.07
C GLY A 90 1.33 5.33 -0.43
N MET A 91 1.93 5.73 0.70
CA MET A 91 1.64 6.99 1.37
C MET A 91 2.89 7.84 1.55
N THR A 92 2.73 9.15 1.33
CA THR A 92 3.81 10.12 1.52
C THR A 92 4.19 10.18 3.01
N CYS A 93 5.48 10.04 3.33
CA CYS A 93 5.95 10.11 4.71
C CYS A 93 5.90 11.52 5.30
N CYS A 94 6.00 11.61 6.63
CA CYS A 94 6.03 12.88 7.34
C CYS A 94 7.22 13.78 6.95
N HIS A 95 8.34 13.20 6.50
CA HIS A 95 9.50 13.96 6.02
C HIS A 95 9.20 14.68 4.70
N ALA A 96 8.63 13.97 3.72
CA ALA A 96 8.24 14.54 2.44
C ALA A 96 7.11 15.55 2.63
N VAL A 97 6.10 15.24 3.46
CA VAL A 97 5.05 16.20 3.85
C VAL A 97 5.64 17.46 4.48
N LYS A 98 6.63 17.33 5.37
CA LYS A 98 7.29 18.49 5.97
C LYS A 98 7.95 19.39 4.92
N VAL A 99 8.60 18.78 3.92
CA VAL A 99 9.21 19.51 2.80
C VAL A 99 8.15 20.18 1.92
N MET A 100 7.03 19.51 1.61
CA MET A 100 5.91 20.13 0.87
C MET A 100 5.40 21.39 1.58
N ILE A 101 5.21 21.32 2.90
CA ILE A 101 4.78 22.46 3.73
C ILE A 101 5.83 23.57 3.71
N HIS A 102 7.12 23.22 3.87
CA HIS A 102 8.22 24.19 3.83
C HIS A 102 8.29 24.93 2.49
N LEU A 103 8.00 24.25 1.39
CA LEU A 103 7.96 24.82 0.05
C LEU A 103 6.66 25.57 -0.28
N GLY A 104 5.70 25.61 0.65
CA GLY A 104 4.42 26.28 0.44
C GLY A 104 3.57 25.65 -0.65
N MET A 105 3.74 24.35 -0.89
CA MET A 105 2.97 23.63 -1.92
C MET A 105 1.48 23.67 -1.56
N GLN A 106 0.65 23.93 -2.57
CA GLN A 106 -0.80 24.01 -2.38
C GLN A 106 -1.46 22.63 -2.51
N GLU A 107 -0.82 21.73 -3.24
CA GLU A 107 -1.33 20.40 -3.57
C GLU A 107 -0.22 19.37 -3.41
N ILE A 108 -0.59 18.19 -2.89
CA ILE A 108 0.23 16.97 -2.98
C ILE A 108 0.51 16.69 -4.46
N PRO A 109 1.79 16.54 -4.88
CA PRO A 109 2.13 16.22 -6.26
C PRO A 109 1.45 14.92 -6.73
N PRO A 110 1.03 14.84 -8.01
CA PRO A 110 0.39 13.64 -8.54
C PRO A 110 1.20 12.35 -8.34
N GLY A 111 2.53 12.41 -8.49
CA GLY A 111 3.39 11.24 -8.28
C GLY A 111 3.56 10.83 -6.80
N ASN A 112 3.08 11.63 -5.86
CA ASN A 112 3.00 11.33 -4.43
C ASN A 112 1.62 10.80 -4.01
N ILE A 113 0.67 10.67 -4.95
CA ILE A 113 -0.68 10.17 -4.73
C ILE A 113 -0.80 8.79 -5.36
N VAL A 114 -1.23 7.81 -4.57
CA VAL A 114 -1.48 6.45 -5.07
C VAL A 114 -2.98 6.21 -5.22
N LYS A 115 -3.41 5.84 -6.43
CA LYS A 115 -4.83 5.82 -6.84
C LYS A 115 -5.73 4.97 -5.94
N HIS A 116 -5.27 3.81 -5.45
CA HIS A 116 -6.12 2.95 -4.61
C HIS A 116 -6.48 3.57 -3.25
N TRP A 117 -5.75 4.60 -2.80
CA TRP A 117 -6.06 5.37 -1.59
C TRP A 117 -7.04 6.53 -1.83
N THR A 118 -7.35 6.83 -3.09
CA THR A 118 -8.23 7.94 -3.46
C THR A 118 -9.70 7.52 -3.49
N VAL A 119 -10.61 8.50 -3.38
CA VAL A 119 -12.05 8.26 -3.52
C VAL A 119 -12.43 7.68 -4.89
N ASP A 120 -11.63 7.97 -5.92
CA ASP A 120 -11.81 7.54 -7.31
C ASP A 120 -11.14 6.18 -7.61
N ALA A 121 -10.80 5.41 -6.58
CA ALA A 121 -10.18 4.09 -6.74
C ALA A 121 -11.01 3.12 -7.61
N ARG A 122 -12.34 3.35 -7.72
CA ARG A 122 -13.28 2.51 -8.48
C ARG A 122 -13.34 2.84 -9.98
N ASP A 123 -12.75 3.95 -10.44
CA ASP A 123 -12.83 4.43 -11.82
C ASP A 123 -11.81 3.74 -12.76
N ILE A 124 -11.56 2.44 -12.58
CA ILE A 124 -10.73 1.59 -13.48
C ILE A 124 -11.52 0.37 -13.97
N LEU A 125 -12.85 0.36 -13.82
CA LEU A 125 -13.67 -0.67 -14.45
C LEU A 125 -14.00 -0.23 -15.89
N PRO A 126 -13.69 -1.04 -16.92
CA PRO A 126 -14.20 -0.81 -18.26
C PRO A 126 -15.73 -0.67 -18.23
N ASP A 127 -16.28 0.16 -19.12
CA ASP A 127 -17.72 0.52 -19.21
C ASP A 127 -18.70 -0.68 -19.24
N CYS A 128 -18.22 -1.92 -19.40
CA CYS A 128 -19.06 -3.12 -19.41
C CYS A 128 -19.39 -3.71 -18.03
N GLN A 129 -18.89 -3.19 -16.91
CA GLN A 129 -19.11 -3.78 -15.58
C GLN A 129 -19.88 -2.90 -14.57
N ILE A 130 -20.75 -2.01 -15.07
CA ILE A 130 -21.67 -1.19 -14.23
C ILE A 130 -22.85 -2.02 -13.66
N GLN A 131 -22.90 -3.32 -13.91
CA GLN A 131 -23.85 -4.22 -13.24
C GLN A 131 -23.16 -5.17 -12.26
N ARG A 132 -22.85 -4.66 -11.06
CA ARG A 132 -23.00 -5.46 -9.83
C ARG A 132 -23.13 -4.54 -8.62
N LYS A 133 -24.35 -4.05 -8.44
CA LYS A 133 -24.88 -3.69 -7.11
C LYS A 133 -24.75 -4.93 -6.22
N ASN A 134 -23.90 -4.83 -5.21
CA ASN A 134 -24.16 -5.32 -3.86
C ASN A 134 -23.03 -4.83 -2.97
N ASP A 135 -23.37 -4.05 -1.95
CA ASP A 135 -22.43 -3.52 -0.95
C ASP A 135 -21.63 -4.62 -0.23
N ARG A 136 -22.05 -5.89 -0.33
CA ARG A 136 -21.31 -7.07 0.18
C ARG A 136 -20.09 -7.47 -0.66
N ALA A 137 -20.04 -7.11 -1.95
CA ALA A 137 -18.91 -7.48 -2.83
C ALA A 137 -17.70 -6.54 -2.67
N ALA A 138 -17.89 -5.34 -2.10
CA ALA A 138 -16.81 -4.38 -1.85
C ALA A 138 -15.94 -4.79 -0.66
N GLU A 139 -16.55 -5.30 0.41
CA GLU A 139 -15.86 -5.85 1.59
C GLU A 139 -15.08 -7.13 1.26
N ASP A 140 -15.51 -7.86 0.23
CA ASP A 140 -14.84 -9.10 -0.20
C ASP A 140 -13.72 -8.89 -1.23
N SER A 141 -13.53 -7.65 -1.69
CA SER A 141 -12.51 -7.31 -2.69
C SER A 141 -11.10 -7.48 -2.11
N ILE A 142 -10.20 -8.08 -2.90
CA ILE A 142 -8.80 -8.30 -2.52
C ILE A 142 -8.14 -6.98 -2.10
N SER A 143 -8.40 -5.89 -2.82
CA SER A 143 -7.85 -4.57 -2.51
C SER A 143 -8.32 -4.02 -1.16
N PHE A 144 -9.60 -4.22 -0.79
CA PHE A 144 -10.11 -3.81 0.52
C PHE A 144 -9.48 -4.66 1.64
N LYS A 145 -9.43 -5.98 1.47
CA LYS A 145 -8.80 -6.91 2.41
C LYS A 145 -7.32 -6.57 2.64
N GLN A 146 -6.58 -6.35 1.57
CA GLN A 146 -5.17 -5.94 1.63
C GLN A 146 -5.01 -4.60 2.35
N SER A 147 -5.85 -3.60 2.04
CA SER A 147 -5.81 -2.29 2.69
C SER A 147 -6.05 -2.38 4.20
N GLU A 148 -7.07 -3.13 4.63
CA GLU A 148 -7.39 -3.30 6.06
C GLU A 148 -6.27 -4.05 6.79
N LEU A 149 -5.79 -5.18 6.23
CA LEU A 149 -4.68 -5.95 6.81
C LEU A 149 -3.42 -5.09 6.97
N PHE A 150 -3.16 -4.23 6.00
CA PHE A 150 -2.01 -3.35 6.01
C PHE A 150 -2.08 -2.27 7.09
N ILE A 151 -3.24 -1.63 7.24
CA ILE A 151 -3.50 -0.65 8.30
C ILE A 151 -3.31 -1.29 9.68
N ARG A 152 -3.89 -2.49 9.90
CA ARG A 152 -3.72 -3.22 11.16
C ARG A 152 -2.29 -3.66 11.40
N GLY A 153 -1.60 -4.14 10.36
CA GLY A 153 -0.20 -4.55 10.44
C GLY A 153 0.70 -3.42 10.92
N MET A 154 0.45 -2.19 10.45
CA MET A 154 1.18 -1.00 10.88
C MET A 154 0.97 -0.66 12.37
N GLU A 155 -0.27 -0.69 12.84
CA GLU A 155 -0.57 -0.42 14.25
C GLU A 155 0.09 -1.45 15.17
N VAL A 156 0.16 -2.71 14.72
CA VAL A 156 0.86 -3.78 15.43
C VAL A 156 2.37 -3.57 15.39
N ALA A 157 2.94 -3.17 14.25
CA ALA A 157 4.38 -2.89 14.11
C ALA A 157 4.82 -1.71 15.00
N GLU A 158 4.03 -0.64 15.06
CA GLU A 158 4.28 0.50 15.94
C GLU A 158 4.34 0.05 17.41
N LYS A 159 3.32 -0.68 17.88
CA LYS A 159 3.27 -1.21 19.25
C LYS A 159 4.37 -2.25 19.51
N GLY A 160 4.65 -3.13 18.56
CA GLY A 160 5.66 -4.17 18.65
C GLY A 160 7.07 -3.61 18.77
N SER A 161 7.33 -2.45 18.18
CA SER A 161 8.64 -1.77 18.26
C SER A 161 8.94 -1.11 19.61
N SER A 162 7.97 -1.08 20.54
CA SER A 162 8.09 -0.32 21.79
C SER A 162 8.97 -0.97 22.86
N SER A 163 9.14 -2.29 22.83
CA SER A 163 10.04 -3.02 23.73
C SER A 163 10.51 -4.33 23.10
N TYR A 164 11.58 -4.92 23.64
CA TYR A 164 12.08 -6.20 23.16
C TYR A 164 11.04 -7.32 23.37
N GLU A 165 10.35 -7.32 24.51
CA GLU A 165 9.30 -8.28 24.83
C GLU A 165 8.10 -8.15 23.88
N ALA A 166 7.68 -6.92 23.57
CA ALA A 166 6.60 -6.67 22.60
C ALA A 166 6.99 -7.12 21.19
N PHE A 167 8.25 -6.88 20.78
CA PHE A 167 8.79 -7.30 19.50
C PHE A 167 8.78 -8.83 19.36
N GLU A 168 9.29 -9.56 20.35
CA GLU A 168 9.33 -11.03 20.35
C GLU A 168 7.92 -11.63 20.29
N ILE A 169 6.96 -11.05 21.02
CA ILE A 169 5.55 -11.50 20.99
C ILE A 169 4.97 -11.31 19.59
N VAL A 170 5.11 -10.11 19.02
CA VAL A 170 4.58 -9.82 17.67
C VAL A 170 5.23 -10.72 16.64
N MET A 171 6.54 -10.95 16.72
CA MET A 171 7.24 -11.78 15.75
C MET A 171 6.88 -13.24 15.81
N SER A 172 6.79 -13.80 17.02
CA SER A 172 6.30 -15.17 17.22
C SER A 172 4.90 -15.36 16.62
N ARG A 173 4.01 -14.37 16.79
CA ARG A 173 2.65 -14.42 16.25
C ARG A 173 2.58 -14.23 14.74
N PHE A 174 3.42 -13.38 14.15
CA PHE A 174 3.49 -13.24 12.69
C PHE A 174 3.98 -14.52 12.02
N SER A 175 5.01 -15.19 12.57
CA SER A 175 5.46 -16.48 12.03
C SER A 175 4.39 -17.57 12.13
N GLN A 176 3.64 -17.61 13.23
CA GLN A 176 2.49 -18.53 13.37
C GLN A 176 1.40 -18.24 12.33
N LEU A 177 1.03 -16.97 12.18
CA LEU A 177 0.01 -16.56 11.22
C LEU A 177 0.42 -16.87 9.78
N GLU A 178 1.69 -16.66 9.43
CA GLU A 178 2.24 -17.01 8.11
C GLU A 178 2.10 -18.52 7.83
N GLN A 179 2.42 -19.36 8.83
CA GLN A 179 2.25 -20.80 8.73
C GLN A 179 0.78 -21.19 8.57
N GLU A 180 -0.14 -20.64 9.37
CA GLU A 180 -1.58 -20.90 9.26
C GLU A 180 -2.15 -20.52 7.89
N LEU A 181 -1.71 -19.39 7.32
CA LEU A 181 -2.14 -18.94 5.99
C LEU A 181 -1.61 -19.84 4.88
N LEU A 182 -0.39 -20.37 5.00
CA LEU A 182 0.16 -21.36 4.08
C LEU A 182 -0.63 -22.67 4.13
N GLU A 183 -1.01 -23.12 5.33
CA GLU A 183 -1.81 -24.33 5.53
C GLU A 183 -3.24 -24.18 4.98
N LEU A 184 -3.86 -23.01 5.11
CA LEU A 184 -5.18 -22.72 4.54
C LEU A 184 -5.16 -22.73 3.00
N GLY A 185 -4.10 -22.23 2.37
CA GLY A 185 -3.95 -22.24 0.91
C GLY A 185 -3.74 -23.64 0.30
N ALA A 186 -3.38 -24.64 1.11
CA ALA A 186 -3.17 -26.02 0.66
C ALA A 186 -4.47 -26.86 0.61
N VAL A 187 -5.59 -26.35 1.13
CA VAL A 187 -6.86 -27.10 1.24
C VAL A 187 -7.74 -26.95 -0.02
N ASP A 188 -7.57 -25.87 -0.79
CA ASP A 188 -8.42 -25.58 -1.97
C ASP A 188 -8.03 -26.35 -3.25
N ASP A 189 -6.89 -27.07 -3.26
CA ASP A 189 -6.42 -27.86 -4.42
C ASP A 189 -6.89 -29.34 -4.42
N VAL A 190 -7.69 -29.78 -3.43
CA VAL A 190 -8.07 -31.20 -3.23
C VAL A 190 -9.56 -31.49 -3.48
N SER A 191 -10.28 -30.68 -4.26
CA SER A 191 -11.65 -31.02 -4.69
C SER A 191 -11.85 -30.97 -6.20
N GLY A 192 -10.94 -31.60 -6.95
CA GLY A 192 -10.97 -31.53 -8.41
C GLY A 192 -10.33 -32.68 -9.19
N SER A 193 -10.28 -33.92 -8.70
CA SER A 193 -10.26 -35.11 -9.58
C SER A 193 -10.13 -36.44 -8.82
N GLU A 194 -11.25 -37.14 -8.67
CA GLU A 194 -11.37 -38.59 -8.52
C GLU A 194 -12.70 -38.95 -9.20
N GLN A 195 -12.88 -39.88 -10.15
CA GLN A 195 -12.12 -41.00 -10.67
C GLN A 195 -12.64 -41.30 -12.09
N SER A 196 -11.77 -41.76 -12.99
CA SER A 196 -12.18 -42.74 -14.01
C SER A 196 -10.98 -43.61 -14.35
N SER A 197 -10.78 -44.63 -13.52
CA SER A 197 -9.87 -45.74 -13.79
C SER A 197 -10.50 -46.73 -14.77
N LEU A 198 -9.85 -46.84 -15.94
CA LEU A 198 -9.46 -48.06 -16.65
C LEU A 198 -10.45 -49.25 -16.73
N SER A 199 -10.73 -49.68 -17.96
CA SER A 199 -10.59 -51.10 -18.32
C SER A 199 -9.96 -51.25 -19.71
N ALA A 200 -8.93 -52.08 -19.76
CA ALA A 200 -8.32 -52.60 -20.97
C ALA A 200 -8.77 -54.06 -21.13
N ALA A 201 -9.16 -54.47 -22.34
CA ALA A 201 -8.71 -55.71 -22.99
C ALA A 201 -9.45 -55.99 -24.31
N GLN A 202 -8.67 -55.96 -25.39
CA GLN A 202 -8.50 -56.99 -26.43
C GLN A 202 -9.66 -57.47 -27.32
N GLY A 203 -9.32 -57.60 -28.62
CA GLY A 203 -10.05 -58.33 -29.66
C GLY A 203 -9.82 -57.68 -31.03
N SER A 204 -8.67 -57.92 -31.67
CA SER A 204 -8.47 -58.92 -32.75
C SER A 204 -8.49 -58.30 -34.15
N ASP A 205 -7.30 -58.10 -34.71
CA ASP A 205 -6.80 -58.74 -35.94
C ASP A 205 -7.64 -58.68 -37.25
N VAL A 206 -7.05 -58.08 -38.30
CA VAL A 206 -6.65 -58.73 -39.59
C VAL A 206 -6.88 -57.84 -40.86
N GLN A 207 -5.74 -57.53 -41.51
CA GLN A 207 -5.41 -57.30 -42.95
C GLN A 207 -6.15 -56.29 -43.85
N GLY A 208 -5.32 -55.54 -44.60
CA GLY A 208 -5.68 -54.87 -45.85
C GLY A 208 -4.53 -54.06 -46.45
N MET A 209 -3.67 -54.71 -47.23
CA MET A 209 -2.62 -54.11 -48.06
C MET A 209 -3.20 -53.13 -49.12
N SER A 210 -2.52 -52.02 -49.40
CA SER A 210 -2.12 -51.64 -50.77
C SER A 210 -1.17 -50.44 -50.79
N ALA A 211 -0.34 -50.41 -51.83
CA ALA A 211 0.86 -49.62 -51.99
C ALA A 211 0.69 -48.41 -52.94
N ALA A 212 1.68 -47.51 -52.85
CA ALA A 212 2.33 -46.73 -53.91
C ALA A 212 1.55 -45.66 -54.73
N GLY A 213 2.12 -44.46 -54.73
CA GLY A 213 2.54 -43.78 -55.96
C GLY A 213 1.67 -42.63 -56.48
N LEU A 214 2.03 -41.40 -56.14
CA LEU A 214 2.55 -40.34 -57.04
C LEU A 214 2.72 -39.03 -56.25
#